data_AF-A0A1E7Z6K0-F1
#
_entry.id   AF-A0A1E7Z6K0-F1
#
_cell.length_a   1.000
_cell.length_b   1.000
_cell.length_c   1.000
_cell.angle_alpha   90.00
_cell.angle_beta   90.00
_cell.angle_gamma   90.00
#
_symmetry.space_group_name_H-M   'P 1'
#
loop_
_entity.id
_entity.type
_entity.pdbx_description
1 polymer ?
#
loop_
_entity_poly.entity_id
_entity_poly.type
_entity_poly.pdbx_seq_one_letter_code
_entity_poly.pdbx_strand_id
1 'polypeptide(L)'
;MSKLSIESQSTMTDRYQTTVPTPVRKALNLTKRDKIKYTILGDGNVMISKVENHSDDPVLDKFLSFLENDMVNRPEHLVPLSENLQKQALTLTDGIPVDLDSVLHEEDD
;
A
#
# COMPACT_ATOMS: atom_id res chain seq x y z
N MET A 1 -0.63 -20.98 -11.16
CA MET A 1 -1.88 -20.23 -10.94
C MET A 1 -2.35 -19.71 -12.29
N SER A 2 -3.57 -20.01 -12.72
CA SER A 2 -4.08 -19.57 -14.02
C SER A 2 -4.14 -18.05 -14.05
N LYS A 3 -3.34 -17.45 -14.92
CA LYS A 3 -3.34 -16.01 -15.14
C LYS A 3 -4.64 -15.69 -15.89
N LEU A 4 -5.65 -15.19 -15.19
CA LEU A 4 -6.91 -14.78 -15.80
C LEU A 4 -6.62 -13.57 -16.70
N SER A 5 -6.60 -13.77 -18.01
CA SER A 5 -6.45 -12.69 -18.98
C SER A 5 -7.80 -11.98 -19.13
N ILE A 6 -7.89 -10.74 -18.66
CA ILE A 6 -9.06 -9.88 -18.87
C ILE A 6 -8.82 -9.11 -20.18
N GLU A 7 -9.70 -9.31 -21.15
CA GLU A 7 -9.69 -8.59 -22.42
C GLU A 7 -10.88 -7.63 -22.49
N SER A 8 -10.63 -6.40 -22.94
CA SER A 8 -11.67 -5.40 -23.17
C SER A 8 -11.18 -4.37 -24.17
N GLN A 9 -12.12 -3.79 -24.92
CA GLN A 9 -11.83 -2.79 -25.94
C GLN A 9 -12.48 -1.45 -25.60
N SER A 10 -11.82 -0.36 -26.01
CA SER A 10 -12.35 1.00 -25.93
C SER A 10 -12.13 1.69 -27.28
N THR A 11 -13.10 2.49 -27.71
CA THR A 11 -12.95 3.36 -28.87
C THR A 11 -12.40 4.70 -28.43
N MET A 12 -11.43 5.19 -29.17
CA MET A 12 -10.84 6.51 -28.96
C MET A 12 -11.79 7.60 -29.47
N THR A 13 -11.91 8.69 -28.73
CA THR A 13 -12.60 9.90 -29.21
C THR A 13 -11.72 10.69 -30.16
N ASP A 14 -12.28 11.67 -30.87
CA ASP A 14 -11.53 12.59 -31.74
C ASP A 14 -10.43 13.39 -31.02
N ARG A 15 -10.47 13.42 -29.68
CA ARG A 15 -9.48 14.08 -28.83
C ARG A 15 -8.44 13.12 -28.25
N TYR A 16 -8.30 11.93 -28.83
CA TYR A 16 -7.38 10.90 -28.34
C TYR A 16 -7.68 10.44 -26.90
N GLN A 17 -8.94 10.48 -26.48
CA GLN A 17 -9.34 10.02 -25.14
C GLN A 17 -10.01 8.66 -25.21
N THR A 18 -9.72 7.79 -24.24
CA THR A 18 -10.42 6.50 -24.04
C THR A 18 -10.95 6.43 -22.62
N THR A 19 -12.13 5.85 -22.43
CA THR A 19 -12.58 5.44 -21.11
C THR A 19 -11.93 4.10 -20.74
N VAL A 20 -11.51 3.94 -19.49
CA VAL A 20 -11.00 2.65 -18.99
C VAL A 20 -12.19 1.72 -18.74
N PRO A 21 -12.29 0.54 -19.40
CA PRO A 21 -13.41 -0.37 -19.23
C PRO A 21 -13.57 -0.84 -17.79
N THR A 22 -14.82 -1.14 -17.39
CA THR A 22 -15.14 -1.59 -16.03
C THR A 22 -14.29 -2.79 -15.56
N PRO A 23 -14.04 -3.84 -16.37
CA PRO A 23 -13.20 -4.96 -15.97
C PRO A 23 -11.76 -4.52 -15.61
N VAL A 24 -11.17 -3.64 -16.42
CA VAL A 24 -9.82 -3.11 -16.20
C VAL A 24 -9.76 -2.20 -14.97
N ARG A 25 -10.78 -1.35 -14.77
CA ARG A 25 -10.86 -0.50 -13.55
C ARG A 25 -10.88 -1.34 -12.27
N LYS A 26 -11.65 -2.43 -12.26
CA LYS A 26 -11.72 -3.35 -11.11
C LYS A 26 -10.40 -4.10 -10.92
N ALA A 27 -9.81 -4.61 -12.00
CA ALA A 27 -8.55 -5.34 -11.96
C ALA A 27 -7.37 -4.49 -11.44
N LEU A 28 -7.34 -3.21 -11.80
CA LEU A 28 -6.30 -2.25 -11.36
C LEU A 28 -6.69 -1.46 -10.09
N ASN A 29 -7.84 -1.77 -9.48
CA ASN A 29 -8.41 -1.05 -8.35
C ASN A 29 -8.38 0.49 -8.52
N LEU A 30 -8.83 0.95 -9.69
CA LEU A 30 -8.85 2.37 -10.08
C LEU A 30 -10.09 3.07 -9.55
N THR A 31 -9.88 4.23 -8.94
CA THR A 31 -10.87 5.17 -8.44
C THR A 31 -10.81 6.49 -9.24
N LYS A 32 -11.73 7.42 -8.98
CA LYS A 32 -11.77 8.71 -9.70
C LYS A 32 -10.49 9.50 -9.39
N ARG A 33 -9.89 10.09 -10.43
CA ARG A 33 -8.65 10.90 -10.35
C ARG A 33 -7.35 10.12 -10.08
N ASP A 34 -7.40 8.78 -10.06
CA ASP A 34 -6.19 7.97 -10.04
C ASP A 34 -5.35 8.22 -11.30
N LYS A 35 -4.03 8.27 -11.12
CA LYS A 35 -3.07 8.35 -12.21
C LYS A 35 -2.79 6.94 -12.74
N ILE A 36 -2.66 6.83 -14.07
CA ILE A 36 -2.35 5.58 -14.77
C ILE A 36 -1.02 5.78 -15.50
N LYS A 37 -0.12 4.81 -15.39
CA LYS A 37 1.15 4.78 -16.12
C LYS A 37 1.01 3.89 -17.35
N TYR A 38 1.49 4.39 -18.49
CA TYR A 38 1.63 3.64 -19.72
C TYR A 38 3.11 3.33 -19.93
N THR A 39 3.44 2.06 -20.12
CA THR A 39 4.81 1.62 -20.42
C THR A 39 4.80 0.91 -21.77
N ILE A 40 5.56 1.43 -22.73
CA ILE A 40 5.75 0.78 -24.03
C ILE A 40 6.84 -0.28 -23.84
N LEU A 41 6.50 -1.54 -24.11
CA LEU A 41 7.43 -2.66 -24.05
C LEU A 41 8.14 -2.83 -25.41
N GLY A 42 9.30 -3.48 -25.41
CA GLY A 42 10.13 -3.63 -26.63
C GLY A 42 9.50 -4.48 -27.73
N ASP A 43 8.46 -5.25 -27.41
CA ASP A 43 7.68 -6.06 -28.35
C ASP A 43 6.48 -5.29 -28.95
N GLY A 44 6.34 -4.00 -28.64
CA GLY A 44 5.25 -3.15 -29.11
C GLY A 44 3.98 -3.24 -28.28
N ASN A 45 3.94 -4.08 -27.23
CA ASN A 45 2.82 -4.12 -26.30
C ASN A 45 2.86 -2.90 -25.36
N VAL A 46 1.69 -2.48 -24.88
CA VAL A 46 1.56 -1.42 -23.87
C VAL A 46 1.10 -2.02 -22.56
N MET A 47 1.90 -1.87 -21.52
CA MET A 47 1.51 -2.20 -20.16
C MET A 47 0.88 -0.98 -19.50
N ILE A 48 -0.31 -1.18 -18.95
CA ILE A 48 -1.06 -0.16 -18.21
C ILE A 48 -1.07 -0.56 -16.72
N SER A 49 -0.64 0.35 -15.84
CA SER A 49 -0.66 0.14 -14.40
C SER A 49 -1.21 1.36 -13.65
N LYS A 50 -1.78 1.13 -12.46
CA LYS A 50 -2.09 2.22 -11.53
C LYS A 50 -0.77 2.82 -11.03
N VAL A 51 -0.71 4.15 -10.92
CA VAL A 51 0.37 4.82 -10.20
C VAL A 51 0.00 4.78 -8.73
N GLU A 52 0.81 4.08 -7.93
CA GLU A 52 0.71 4.20 -6.49
C GLU A 52 1.20 5.60 -6.12
N ASN A 53 0.32 6.39 -5.51
CA ASN A 53 0.76 7.56 -4.78
C ASN A 53 1.32 7.02 -3.48
N HIS A 54 2.59 6.63 -3.49
CA HIS A 54 3.32 6.59 -2.24
C HIS A 54 3.29 8.02 -1.73
N SER A 55 2.59 8.23 -0.62
CA SER A 55 2.92 9.37 0.21
C SER A 55 4.32 9.06 0.71
N ASP A 56 5.32 9.58 0.00
CA ASP A 56 6.68 9.60 0.50
C ASP A 56 6.62 10.47 1.75
N ASP A 57 6.39 9.84 2.91
CA ASP A 57 6.48 10.50 4.20
C ASP A 57 7.97 10.53 4.56
N PRO A 58 8.64 11.69 4.36
CA PRO A 58 10.07 11.77 4.58
C PRO A 58 10.45 11.58 6.04
N VAL A 59 9.49 11.71 6.98
CA VAL A 59 9.71 11.42 8.40
C VAL A 59 9.70 9.92 8.63
N LEU A 60 8.72 9.21 8.06
CA LEU A 60 8.66 7.76 8.15
C LEU A 60 9.91 7.10 7.55
N ASP A 61 10.35 7.53 6.36
CA ASP A 61 11.54 6.98 5.71
C ASP A 61 12.81 7.17 6.56
N LYS A 62 12.96 8.35 7.16
CA LYS A 62 14.08 8.64 8.06
C LYS A 62 14.01 7.83 9.35
N PHE A 63 12.82 7.63 9.90
CA PHE A 63 12.61 6.83 11.09
C PHE A 63 12.95 5.35 10.83
N LEU A 64 12.49 4.78 9.72
CA LEU A 64 12.82 3.41 9.32
C LEU A 64 14.32 3.25 9.05
N SER A 65 14.94 4.21 8.37
CA SER A 65 16.40 4.23 8.16
C SER A 65 17.16 4.30 9.49
N PHE A 66 16.67 5.07 10.46
CA PHE A 66 17.27 5.12 11.81
C PHE A 66 17.20 3.76 12.50
N LEU A 67 16.03 3.11 12.48
CA LEU A 67 15.86 1.77 13.06
C LEU A 67 16.77 0.74 12.39
N GLU A 68 16.82 0.72 11.05
CA GLU A 68 17.71 -0.17 10.30
C GLU A 68 19.17 -0.01 10.74
N ASN A 69 19.65 1.24 10.82
CA ASN A 69 21.01 1.52 11.25
C ASN A 69 21.28 1.05 12.68
N ASP A 70 20.36 1.25 13.62
CA ASP A 70 20.54 0.77 15.00
C ASP A 70 20.57 -0.77 15.04
N MET A 71 19.67 -1.44 14.31
CA MET A 71 19.62 -2.91 14.23
C MET A 71 20.90 -3.52 13.66
N VAL A 72 21.49 -2.90 12.62
CA VAL A 72 22.73 -3.37 12.00
C VAL A 72 23.94 -3.12 12.91
N ASN A 73 24.01 -1.95 13.55
CA ASN A 73 25.16 -1.57 14.37
C ASN A 73 25.12 -2.13 15.79
N ARG A 74 23.94 -2.52 16.29
CA ARG A 74 23.73 -3.05 17.64
C ARG A 74 22.78 -4.25 17.65
N PRO A 75 23.12 -5.35 16.97
CA PRO A 75 22.28 -6.54 16.91
C PRO A 75 22.00 -7.15 18.30
N GLU A 76 22.86 -6.89 19.29
CA GLU A 76 22.65 -7.30 20.68
C GLU A 76 21.41 -6.69 21.35
N HIS A 77 20.87 -5.59 20.81
CA HIS A 77 19.64 -4.98 21.30
C HIS A 77 18.37 -5.68 20.77
N LEU A 78 18.50 -6.54 19.75
CA LEU A 78 17.39 -7.33 19.22
C LEU A 78 17.11 -8.53 20.11
N VAL A 79 16.41 -8.27 21.21
CA VAL A 79 16.02 -9.29 22.18
C VAL A 79 14.57 -9.74 21.96
N PRO A 80 14.26 -11.03 22.13
CA PRO A 80 12.88 -11.50 22.12
C PRO A 80 12.04 -10.83 23.20
N LEU A 81 10.75 -10.69 22.94
CA LEU A 81 9.80 -10.22 23.96
C LEU A 81 9.82 -11.18 25.15
N SER A 82 10.08 -10.67 26.34
CA SER A 82 10.06 -11.50 27.55
C SER A 82 8.64 -11.94 27.90
N GLU A 83 8.48 -13.15 28.43
CA GLU A 83 7.17 -13.64 28.89
C GLU A 83 6.54 -12.71 29.93
N ASN A 84 7.35 -12.08 30.79
CA ASN A 84 6.85 -11.16 31.80
C ASN A 84 6.23 -9.91 31.15
N LEU A 85 6.94 -9.31 30.20
CA LEU A 85 6.43 -8.15 29.48
C LEU A 85 5.17 -8.50 28.66
N GLN A 86 5.14 -9.68 28.05
CA GLN A 86 3.96 -10.17 27.36
C GLN A 86 2.75 -10.32 28.30
N LYS A 87 2.93 -10.95 29.47
CA LYS A 87 1.87 -11.11 30.49
C LYS A 87 1.38 -9.76 31.00
N GLN A 88 2.30 -8.83 31.25
CA GLN A 88 1.96 -7.47 31.67
C GLN A 88 1.15 -6.73 30.60
N ALA A 89 1.59 -6.76 29.34
CA ALA A 89 0.88 -6.15 28.23
C ALA A 89 -0.55 -6.70 28.10
N LEU A 90 -0.70 -8.04 28.08
CA LEU A 90 -2.01 -8.70 28.00
C LEU A 90 -2.92 -8.32 29.16
N THR A 91 -2.37 -8.23 30.38
CA THR A 91 -3.14 -7.85 31.58
C THR A 91 -3.61 -6.40 31.50
N LEU A 92 -2.75 -5.49 31.03
CA LEU A 92 -3.07 -4.06 30.92
C LEU A 92 -4.09 -3.76 29.81
N THR A 93 -4.09 -4.57 28.75
CA THR A 93 -5.02 -4.41 27.62
C THR A 93 -6.26 -5.29 27.73
N ASP A 94 -6.43 -6.03 28.82
CA ASP A 94 -7.56 -6.94 28.98
C ASP A 94 -8.90 -6.19 28.92
N GLY A 95 -9.82 -6.69 28.12
CA GLY A 95 -11.14 -6.09 27.92
C GLY A 95 -11.17 -4.80 27.08
N ILE A 96 -10.05 -4.33 26.52
CA ILE A 96 -10.05 -3.18 25.60
C ILE A 96 -10.47 -3.65 24.20
N PRO A 97 -11.61 -3.19 23.66
CA PRO A 97 -12.00 -3.50 22.29
C PRO A 97 -11.08 -2.77 21.31
N VAL A 98 -10.39 -3.52 20.45
CA VAL A 98 -9.51 -2.97 19.41
C VAL A 98 -10.09 -3.29 18.04
N ASP A 99 -10.41 -2.24 17.29
CA ASP A 99 -10.78 -2.31 15.88
C ASP A 99 -9.73 -1.57 15.05
N LEU A 100 -8.87 -2.33 14.35
CA LEU A 100 -7.79 -1.78 13.53
C LEU A 100 -8.28 -1.16 12.22
N ASP A 101 -9.53 -1.45 11.83
CA ASP A 101 -10.17 -0.88 10.64
C ASP A 101 -11.01 0.36 10.99
N SER A 102 -11.13 0.68 12.27
CA SER A 102 -11.83 1.88 12.71
C SER A 102 -11.11 3.14 12.21
N VAL A 103 -11.90 4.14 11.82
CA VAL A 103 -11.36 5.44 11.46
C VAL A 103 -10.77 6.07 12.72
N LEU A 104 -9.53 6.54 12.62
CA LEU A 104 -8.93 7.34 13.69
C LEU A 104 -9.79 8.59 13.89
N HIS A 105 -10.41 8.70 15.06
CA HIS A 105 -11.05 9.94 15.46
C HIS A 105 -9.95 10.98 15.68
N GLU A 106 -10.08 12.16 15.07
CA GLU A 106 -9.37 13.33 15.55
C GLU A 106 -9.90 13.57 16.97
N GLU A 107 -9.14 13.20 18.00
CA GLU A 107 -9.46 13.71 19.34
C GLU A 107 -9.22 15.22 19.29
N ASP A 108 -10.28 15.99 19.54
CA ASP A 108 -10.21 17.42 19.85
C ASP A 108 -9.28 17.60 21.07
N ASP A 109 -8.31 18.51 20.96
CA ASP A 109 -7.52 19.02 22.10
C ASP A 109 -8.41 19.50 23.28
#